data_AF-A0A847IM53-F1
#
_entry.id   AF-A0A847IM53-F1
#
_cell.length_a   1.000
_cell.length_b   1.000
_cell.length_c   1.000
_cell.angle_alpha   90.00
_cell.angle_beta   90.00
_cell.angle_gamma   90.00
#
_symmetry.space_group_name_H-M   'P 1'
#
loop_
_entity.id
_entity.type
_entity.pdbx_description
1 polymer ?
#
loop_
_entity_poly.entity_id
_entity_poly.type
_entity_poly.pdbx_seq_one_letter_code
_entity_poly.pdbx_strand_id
1 'polypeptide(L)'
;MNKARIILEDGSVFEGRSFGYRKSVSGEVVFNTAMTGYPESLTDPSYLGQILVMTYPLVGNYGVPERTTDSQGLSLYMESEKIHIKGLVVFDYSRLF
;
A
#
# COMPACT_ATOMS: atom_id res chain seq x y z
N MET A 1 12.35 10.22 -10.23
CA MET A 1 11.31 9.93 -9.22
C MET A 1 10.57 11.22 -8.96
N ASN A 2 9.24 11.24 -9.08
CA ASN A 2 8.48 12.48 -8.90
C ASN A 2 8.33 12.76 -7.40
N LYS A 3 8.44 14.04 -7.02
CA LYS A 3 8.19 14.46 -5.65
C LYS A 3 6.72 14.25 -5.29
N ALA A 4 6.47 13.76 -4.09
CA ALA A 4 5.14 13.66 -3.48
C ALA A 4 5.23 14.12 -2.02
N ARG A 5 4.10 14.53 -1.46
CA ARG A 5 4.02 14.96 -0.05
C ARG A 5 2.81 14.32 0.61
N ILE A 6 2.97 13.96 1.87
CA ILE A 6 1.86 13.74 2.80
C ILE A 6 1.71 14.99 3.65
N ILE A 7 0.46 15.43 3.76
CA ILE A 7 0.07 16.61 4.53
C ILE A 7 -0.99 16.10 5.49
N LEU A 8 -0.73 16.21 6.79
CA LEU A 8 -1.65 15.80 7.84
C LEU A 8 -2.48 17.01 8.31
N GLU A 9 -3.60 16.73 8.96
CA GLU A 9 -4.53 17.78 9.44
C GLU A 9 -3.91 18.69 10.51
N ASP A 10 -2.92 18.19 11.25
CA ASP A 10 -2.17 18.93 12.28
C ASP A 10 -1.14 19.91 11.67
N GLY A 11 -1.02 19.94 10.34
CA GLY A 11 -0.05 20.76 9.60
C GLY A 11 1.30 20.08 9.39
N SER A 12 1.51 18.84 9.86
CA SER A 12 2.72 18.07 9.60
C SER A 12 2.84 17.75 8.11
N VAL A 13 4.05 17.93 7.56
CA VAL A 13 4.34 17.67 6.14
C VAL A 13 5.55 16.74 6.01
N PHE A 14 5.36 15.65 5.27
CA PHE A 14 6.41 14.68 4.97
C PHE A 14 6.65 14.65 3.47
N GLU A 15 7.87 14.95 3.06
CA GLU A 15 8.27 14.86 1.65
C GLU A 15 8.79 13.46 1.31
N GLY A 16 8.41 12.97 0.14
CA GLY A 16 8.81 11.67 -0.34
C GLY A 16 8.88 11.61 -1.86
N ARG A 17 9.02 10.38 -2.37
CA ARG A 17 9.10 10.11 -3.80
C ARG A 17 7.99 9.16 -4.19
N SER A 18 7.23 9.53 -5.21
CA SER A 18 6.18 8.69 -5.76
C SER A 18 6.77 7.49 -6.51
N PHE A 19 6.32 6.28 -6.15
CA PHE A 19 6.59 5.03 -6.86
C PHE A 19 5.32 4.42 -7.48
N GLY A 20 4.14 4.82 -7.03
CA GLY A 20 2.84 4.36 -7.54
C GLY A 20 2.20 5.31 -8.57
N TYR A 21 0.86 5.30 -8.60
CA TYR A 21 0.08 6.13 -9.53
C TYR A 21 0.18 7.63 -9.22
N ARG A 22 0.25 8.47 -10.26
CA ARG A 22 0.48 9.92 -10.14
C ARG A 22 -0.83 10.69 -10.02
N LYS A 23 -1.49 10.57 -8.87
CA LYS A 23 -2.70 11.34 -8.54
C LYS A 23 -2.75 11.62 -7.05
N SER A 24 -3.17 12.83 -6.68
CA SER A 24 -3.44 13.18 -5.28
C SER A 24 -4.68 12.47 -4.78
N VAL A 25 -4.63 12.02 -3.53
CA VAL A 25 -5.73 11.38 -2.80
C VAL A 25 -5.83 11.97 -1.40
N SER A 26 -7.00 11.84 -0.79
CA SER A 26 -7.23 12.12 0.62
C SER A 26 -7.87 10.89 1.27
N GLY A 27 -7.66 10.73 2.58
CA GLY A 27 -8.14 9.60 3.36
C GLY A 27 -7.62 9.67 4.79
N GLU A 28 -8.13 8.80 5.64
CA GLU A 28 -7.62 8.61 7.01
C GLU A 28 -6.24 7.96 6.95
N VAL A 29 -5.26 8.51 7.68
CA VAL A 29 -3.92 7.94 7.75
C VAL A 29 -3.87 6.93 8.89
N VAL A 30 -3.60 5.67 8.56
CA VAL A 30 -3.50 4.56 9.52
C VAL A 30 -2.15 3.87 9.38
N PHE A 31 -1.69 3.17 10.42
CA PHE A 31 -0.45 2.39 10.35
C PHE A 31 -0.70 0.91 10.62
N ASN A 32 0.11 0.05 10.01
CA ASN A 32 0.07 -1.39 10.19
C ASN A 32 1.47 -1.91 10.59
N THR A 33 1.50 -2.75 11.64
CA THR A 33 2.71 -3.28 12.26
C THR A 33 3.22 -4.60 11.65
N ALA A 34 2.54 -5.12 10.63
CA ALA A 34 2.95 -6.32 9.92
C ALA A 34 4.27 -6.08 9.17
N MET A 35 5.17 -7.05 9.29
CA MET A 35 6.48 -7.02 8.61
C MET A 35 6.44 -7.65 7.22
N THR A 36 5.39 -8.40 6.91
CA THR A 36 5.17 -9.13 5.67
C THR A 36 3.70 -9.06 5.26
N GLY A 37 3.35 -9.61 4.11
CA GLY A 37 1.96 -9.65 3.64
C GLY A 37 1.43 -8.30 3.15
N TYR A 38 2.27 -7.51 2.47
CA TYR A 38 1.82 -6.23 1.90
C TYR A 38 0.81 -6.43 0.75
N PRO A 39 0.90 -7.44 -0.14
CA PRO A 39 -0.15 -7.65 -1.14
C PRO A 39 -1.52 -7.88 -0.50
N GLU A 40 -1.58 -8.75 0.50
CA GLU A 40 -2.77 -9.10 1.28
C GLU A 40 -3.33 -7.85 1.97
N SER A 41 -2.49 -7.12 2.70
CA SER A 41 -2.87 -5.88 3.39
C SER A 41 -3.43 -4.81 2.44
N LEU A 42 -2.86 -4.68 1.23
CA LEU A 42 -3.33 -3.73 0.23
C LEU A 42 -4.71 -4.08 -0.32
N THR A 43 -5.06 -5.37 -0.30
CA THR A 43 -6.32 -5.91 -0.81
C THR A 43 -7.37 -6.17 0.27
N ASP A 44 -7.06 -5.92 1.54
CA ASP A 44 -8.04 -6.06 2.62
C ASP A 44 -9.12 -4.94 2.52
N PRO A 45 -10.42 -5.30 2.40
CA PRO A 45 -11.52 -4.34 2.35
C PRO A 45 -11.62 -3.40 3.55
N SER A 46 -11.04 -3.76 4.70
CA SER A 46 -11.05 -2.95 5.92
C SER A 46 -10.35 -1.60 5.74
N TYR A 47 -9.38 -1.49 4.83
CA TYR A 47 -8.65 -0.25 4.56
C TYR A 47 -9.34 0.70 3.55
N LEU A 48 -10.62 0.47 3.24
CA LEU A 48 -11.34 1.30 2.29
C LEU A 48 -11.35 2.77 2.73
N GLY A 49 -10.80 3.65 1.90
CA GLY A 49 -10.76 5.09 2.20
C GLY A 49 -9.54 5.54 3.00
N GLN A 50 -8.65 4.61 3.35
CA GLN A 50 -7.49 4.88 4.20
C GLN A 50 -6.19 4.97 3.41
N ILE A 51 -5.23 5.75 3.91
CA ILE A 51 -3.84 5.83 3.46
C ILE A 51 -3.02 5.01 4.45
N LEU A 52 -2.47 3.89 3.97
CA LEU A 52 -1.79 2.91 4.80
C LEU A 52 -0.30 3.24 4.94
N VAL A 53 0.17 3.33 6.18
CA VAL A 53 1.58 3.48 6.54
C VAL A 53 2.12 2.14 7.02
N MET A 54 3.10 1.59 6.31
CA MET A 54 3.80 0.38 6.75
C MET A 54 4.87 0.75 7.77
N THR A 55 4.86 0.13 8.95
CA THR A 55 5.93 0.38 9.93
C THR A 55 7.22 -0.37 9.56
N TYR A 56 7.12 -1.47 8.82
CA TYR A 56 8.29 -2.20 8.33
C TYR A 56 8.96 -1.42 7.18
N PRO A 57 10.28 -1.18 7.24
CA PRO A 57 10.91 -0.19 6.39
C PRO A 57 11.08 -0.62 4.93
N LEU A 58 11.15 -1.93 4.67
CA LEU A 58 11.44 -2.46 3.33
C LEU A 58 10.17 -3.08 2.73
N VAL A 59 9.60 -2.43 1.71
CA VAL A 59 8.39 -2.91 1.02
C VAL A 59 8.68 -3.15 -0.46
N GLY A 60 8.10 -4.21 -1.03
CA GLY A 60 8.30 -4.60 -2.42
C GLY A 60 9.42 -5.64 -2.64
N ASN A 61 10.02 -6.14 -1.57
CA ASN A 61 11.18 -7.06 -1.61
C ASN A 61 10.89 -8.44 -2.21
N TYR A 62 9.62 -8.87 -2.29
CA TYR A 62 9.22 -10.11 -2.95
C TYR A 62 8.21 -9.90 -4.09
N GLY A 63 8.11 -8.67 -4.60
CA GLY A 63 7.18 -8.35 -5.69
C GLY A 63 5.71 -8.53 -5.31
N VAL A 64 4.85 -8.78 -6.29
CA VAL A 64 3.42 -9.06 -6.09
C VAL A 64 3.12 -10.40 -6.76
N PRO A 65 2.48 -11.36 -6.07
CA PRO A 65 2.12 -12.63 -6.68
C PRO A 65 1.11 -12.44 -7.82
N GLU A 66 1.07 -13.43 -8.72
CA GLU A 66 0.08 -13.45 -9.79
C GLU A 66 -1.34 -13.52 -9.21
N ARG A 67 -2.29 -12.88 -9.90
CA ARG A 67 -3.71 -12.92 -9.54
C ARG A 67 -4.31 -14.25 -9.98
N THR A 68 -4.03 -15.30 -9.21
CA THR A 68 -4.50 -16.66 -9.47
C THR A 68 -5.69 -16.98 -8.57
N THR A 69 -6.70 -17.63 -9.14
CA THR A 69 -7.90 -18.08 -8.44
C THR A 69 -7.96 -19.60 -8.38
N ASP A 70 -8.63 -20.12 -7.36
CA ASP A 70 -8.93 -21.55 -7.23
C ASP A 70 -10.13 -21.98 -8.09
N SER A 71 -10.50 -23.26 -7.99
CA SER A 71 -11.67 -23.81 -8.70
C SER A 71 -13.02 -23.16 -8.34
N GLN A 72 -13.09 -22.47 -7.21
CA GLN A 72 -14.28 -21.75 -6.73
C GLN A 72 -14.24 -20.27 -7.09
N GLY A 73 -13.18 -19.82 -7.78
CA GLY A 73 -12.98 -18.42 -8.15
C GLY A 73 -12.45 -17.54 -7.02
N LEU A 74 -11.97 -18.12 -5.91
CA LEU A 74 -11.37 -17.37 -4.81
C LEU A 74 -9.89 -17.11 -5.08
N SER A 75 -9.43 -15.89 -4.80
CA SER A 75 -8.02 -15.52 -4.92
C SER A 75 -7.14 -16.35 -3.98
N LEU A 76 -6.03 -16.88 -4.50
CA LEU A 76 -5.09 -17.70 -3.72
C LEU A 76 -4.14 -16.86 -2.84
N TYR A 77 -3.89 -15.60 -3.22
CA TYR A 77 -2.83 -14.77 -2.61
C TYR A 77 -3.28 -13.35 -2.24
N MET A 78 -4.55 -13.00 -2.45
CA MET A 78 -5.10 -11.68 -2.15
C MET A 78 -6.34 -11.84 -1.30
N GLU A 79 -6.57 -10.91 -0.38
CA GLU A 79 -7.77 -10.88 0.48
C GLU A 79 -9.02 -10.45 -0.30
N SER A 80 -8.85 -9.80 -1.45
CA SER A 80 -9.95 -9.45 -2.35
C SER A 80 -9.49 -9.17 -3.79
N GLU A 81 -10.47 -8.92 -4.66
CA GLU A 81 -10.29 -8.68 -6.09
C GLU A 81 -9.51 -7.40 -6.45
N LYS A 82 -9.27 -6.48 -5.52
CA LYS A 82 -8.65 -5.18 -5.84
C LYS A 82 -7.87 -4.60 -4.67
N ILE A 83 -7.06 -3.59 -4.98
CA ILE A 83 -6.42 -2.77 -3.96
C ILE A 83 -7.49 -1.83 -3.36
N HIS A 84 -7.63 -1.82 -2.03
CA HIS A 84 -8.66 -1.07 -1.31
C HIS A 84 -8.15 0.24 -0.71
N ILE A 85 -6.86 0.31 -0.37
CA ILE A 85 -6.21 1.52 0.14
C ILE A 85 -6.29 2.68 -0.86
N LYS A 86 -6.37 3.91 -0.35
CA LYS A 86 -6.27 5.14 -1.16
C LYS A 86 -4.83 5.47 -1.51
N GLY A 87 -3.90 5.17 -0.62
CA GLY A 87 -2.48 5.46 -0.78
C GLY A 87 -1.63 4.59 0.13
N LEU A 88 -0.35 4.45 -0.23
CA LEU A 88 0.62 3.64 0.50
C LEU A 88 1.83 4.52 0.85
N VAL A 89 2.29 4.42 2.10
CA VAL A 89 3.44 5.13 2.65
C VAL A 89 4.42 4.11 3.18
N VAL A 90 5.66 4.20 2.69
CA VAL A 90 6.74 3.28 3.05
C VAL A 90 8.01 4.10 3.26
N PHE A 91 8.92 3.54 4.06
CA PHE A 91 10.24 4.15 4.23
C PHE A 91 11.11 3.94 2.98
N ASP A 92 11.23 2.70 2.50
CA ASP A 92 11.94 2.37 1.27
C ASP A 92 11.16 1.37 0.41
N TYR A 93 11.20 1.60 -0.91
CA TYR A 93 10.55 0.74 -1.90
C TYR A 93 11.60 0.02 -2.73
N SER A 94 11.62 -1.30 -2.62
CA SER A 94 12.49 -2.17 -3.41
C SER A 94 12.05 -2.18 -4.88
N ARG A 95 12.91 -1.71 -5.77
CA ARG A 95 12.64 -1.63 -7.22
C ARG A 95 13.15 -2.82 -8.02
N LEU A 96 13.94 -3.68 -7.39
CA LEU A 96 14.56 -4.83 -8.01
C LEU A 96 13.94 -6.08 -7.40
N PHE A 97 13.37 -6.91 -8.26
CA PHE A 97 12.95 -8.28 -8.02
C PHE A 97 13.50 -9.13 -9.17
#